data_AF-A0A9D8SLA0-F1
#
_entry.id   AF-A0A9D8SLA0-F1
#
_cell.length_a   1.000
_cell.length_b   1.000
_cell.length_c   1.000
_cell.angle_alpha   90.00
_cell.angle_beta   90.00
_cell.angle_gamma   90.00
#
_symmetry.space_group_name_H-M   'P 1'
#
loop_
_entity.id
_entity.type
_entity.pdbx_description
1 polymer ?
#
loop_
_entity_poly.entity_id
_entity_poly.type
_entity_poly.pdbx_seq_one_letter_code
_entity_poly.pdbx_strand_id
1 'polypeptide(L)'
;IRHDEPWDSEWNSQFHDLCPACFKDPRLELAPSEATIGVVVGENTIFRDPGPAKRMPNRTGGFIGGTRMGEVSDGTSNTILTVECKPVCWMDPSGDPTWEEVKKRPPVSRNGMTKIGMADGSVQVIRDSIDQNIWKCLLERNDGEPVSVPFD
;
A
#
# COMPACT_ATOMS: atom_id res chain seq x y z
N ILE A 1 13.58 -0.51 -22.38
CA ILE A 1 12.38 -0.57 -21.52
C ILE A 1 11.36 -1.40 -22.29
N ARG A 2 10.80 -2.44 -21.67
CA ARG A 2 9.71 -3.24 -22.28
C ARG A 2 8.44 -2.37 -22.16
N HIS A 3 7.58 -2.36 -23.17
CA HIS A 3 6.41 -1.47 -23.26
C HIS A 3 5.11 -2.29 -23.33
N ASP A 4 5.06 -3.40 -22.58
CA ASP A 4 3.94 -4.35 -22.62
C ASP A 4 2.96 -4.18 -21.46
N GLU A 5 3.25 -3.33 -20.50
CA GLU A 5 2.38 -3.06 -19.37
C GLU A 5 1.62 -1.72 -19.55
N PRO A 6 0.41 -1.59 -18.96
CA PRO A 6 -0.36 -0.36 -19.10
C PRO A 6 0.39 0.90 -18.66
N TRP A 7 1.26 0.82 -17.64
CA TRP A 7 2.00 1.94 -17.08
C TRP A 7 3.31 2.28 -17.81
N ASP A 8 3.85 1.38 -18.64
CA ASP A 8 5.09 1.59 -19.38
C ASP A 8 4.87 1.91 -20.86
N SER A 9 3.62 1.86 -21.35
CA SER A 9 3.26 2.21 -22.73
C SER A 9 3.66 3.65 -23.11
N GLU A 10 3.86 3.90 -24.41
CA GLU A 10 4.18 5.23 -24.95
C GLU A 10 3.14 6.29 -24.53
N TRP A 11 1.86 5.90 -24.49
CA TRP A 11 0.76 6.80 -24.14
C TRP A 11 0.73 7.21 -22.67
N ASN A 12 1.23 6.36 -21.76
CA ASN A 12 1.15 6.62 -20.32
C ASN A 12 2.49 7.04 -19.71
N SER A 13 3.62 6.65 -20.30
CA SER A 13 4.95 7.02 -19.81
C SER A 13 5.21 8.52 -19.78
N GLN A 14 4.54 9.30 -20.65
CA GLN A 14 4.58 10.77 -20.62
C GLN A 14 4.10 11.39 -19.29
N PHE A 15 3.36 10.65 -18.47
CA PHE A 15 2.83 11.12 -17.18
C PHE A 15 3.69 10.71 -15.99
N HIS A 16 4.79 9.96 -16.19
CA HIS A 16 5.66 9.53 -15.10
C HIS A 16 6.12 10.71 -14.24
N ASP A 17 6.47 11.84 -14.84
CA ASP A 17 6.97 13.02 -14.11
C ASP A 17 5.88 13.88 -13.48
N LEU A 18 4.60 13.48 -13.58
CA LEU A 18 3.46 14.20 -13.02
C LEU A 18 2.96 13.59 -11.70
N CYS A 19 3.86 12.99 -10.91
CA CYS A 19 3.50 12.41 -9.61
C CYS A 19 2.82 13.47 -8.72
N PRO A 20 1.59 13.22 -8.25
CA PRO A 20 0.89 14.16 -7.37
C PRO A 20 1.64 14.39 -6.06
N ALA A 21 1.69 15.64 -5.60
CA ALA A 21 2.41 16.03 -4.38
C ALA A 21 1.93 15.29 -3.12
N CYS A 22 0.67 14.84 -3.07
CA CYS A 22 0.13 14.10 -1.93
C CYS A 22 0.75 12.70 -1.74
N PHE A 23 1.42 12.14 -2.76
CA PHE A 23 2.15 10.88 -2.67
C PHE A 23 3.63 11.07 -2.30
N LYS A 24 4.10 12.32 -2.17
CA LYS A 24 5.48 12.67 -1.87
C LYS A 24 5.64 13.08 -0.42
N ASP A 25 6.78 12.72 0.16
CA ASP A 25 7.23 13.30 1.41
C ASP A 25 7.94 14.63 1.11
N PRO A 26 7.42 15.79 1.56
CA PRO A 26 8.04 17.10 1.31
C PRO A 26 9.40 17.29 2.02
N ARG A 27 9.82 16.35 2.88
CA ARG A 27 11.12 16.35 3.55
C ARG A 27 12.22 15.70 2.73
N LEU A 28 11.89 15.05 1.61
CA LEU A 28 12.84 14.37 0.74
C LEU A 28 13.01 15.09 -0.59
N GLU A 29 14.24 15.09 -1.08
CA GLU A 29 14.52 15.35 -2.49
C GLU A 29 14.20 14.08 -3.28
N LEU A 30 13.18 14.15 -4.14
CA LEU A 30 12.64 13.03 -4.91
C LEU A 30 12.66 13.37 -6.39
N ALA A 31 12.86 12.36 -7.25
CA ALA A 31 12.66 12.53 -8.67
C ALA A 31 11.18 12.90 -8.98
N PRO A 32 10.89 13.55 -10.13
CA PRO A 32 9.52 13.91 -10.49
C PRO A 32 8.55 12.74 -10.48
N SER A 33 9.01 11.53 -10.82
CA SER A 33 8.21 10.30 -10.87
C SER A 33 8.11 9.50 -9.57
N GLU A 34 8.84 9.91 -8.52
CA GLU A 34 8.89 9.16 -7.28
C GLU A 34 7.77 9.53 -6.31
N ALA A 35 7.19 8.49 -5.70
CA ALA A 35 6.27 8.53 -4.57
C ALA A 35 6.88 7.78 -3.38
N THR A 36 6.45 8.14 -2.17
CA THR A 36 6.88 7.51 -0.91
C THR A 36 5.70 6.96 -0.10
N ILE A 37 4.53 6.85 -0.72
CA ILE A 37 3.35 6.23 -0.15
C ILE A 37 2.92 5.14 -1.13
N GLY A 38 2.85 3.91 -0.66
CA GLY A 38 2.48 2.75 -1.46
C GLY A 38 1.40 1.93 -0.76
N VAL A 39 0.68 1.11 -1.54
CA VAL A 39 -0.25 0.13 -0.98
C VAL A 39 0.50 -1.13 -0.56
N VAL A 40 0.05 -1.82 0.47
CA VAL A 40 0.68 -3.10 0.84
C VAL A 40 0.04 -4.23 0.03
N VAL A 41 0.87 -5.01 -0.68
CA VAL A 41 0.42 -6.10 -1.55
C VAL A 41 0.67 -7.47 -0.91
N GLY A 42 -0.34 -8.33 -0.87
CA GLY A 42 -0.21 -9.69 -0.35
C GLY A 42 -1.55 -10.43 -0.21
N GLU A 43 -1.52 -11.75 -0.09
CA GLU A 43 -2.70 -12.63 -0.15
C GLU A 43 -3.83 -12.22 0.81
N ASN A 44 -3.50 -11.86 2.05
CA ASN A 44 -4.45 -11.45 3.09
C ASN A 44 -4.60 -9.93 3.25
N THR A 45 -3.87 -9.13 2.49
CA THR A 45 -4.02 -7.66 2.49
C THR A 45 -5.25 -7.23 1.68
N ILE A 46 -5.59 -5.95 1.70
CA ILE A 46 -6.66 -5.41 0.83
C ILE A 46 -6.25 -5.55 -0.65
N PHE A 47 -5.00 -5.22 -1.00
CA PHE A 47 -4.47 -5.39 -2.36
C PHE A 47 -3.84 -6.76 -2.52
N ARG A 48 -4.68 -7.75 -2.86
CA ARG A 48 -4.22 -9.12 -3.11
C ARG A 48 -3.23 -9.14 -4.27
N ASP A 49 -2.12 -9.87 -4.12
CA ASP A 49 -1.33 -10.27 -5.28
C ASP A 49 -2.22 -11.22 -6.11
N PRO A 50 -2.67 -10.83 -7.31
CA PRO A 50 -3.57 -11.68 -8.10
C PRO A 50 -2.87 -12.93 -8.63
N GLY A 51 -1.54 -13.02 -8.48
CA GLY A 51 -0.72 -13.96 -9.22
C GLY A 51 -0.83 -13.74 -10.74
N PRO A 52 -0.13 -14.56 -11.54
CA PRO A 52 -0.11 -14.40 -13.00
C PRO A 52 -1.46 -14.69 -13.69
N ALA A 53 -2.42 -15.33 -13.02
CA ALA A 53 -3.60 -15.90 -13.68
C ALA A 53 -4.90 -15.09 -13.58
N LYS A 54 -4.96 -13.99 -12.79
CA LYS A 54 -6.24 -13.30 -12.50
C LYS A 54 -6.26 -11.80 -12.82
N ARG A 55 -5.31 -11.29 -13.61
CA ARG A 55 -5.31 -9.90 -14.12
C ARG A 55 -6.34 -9.64 -15.25
N MET A 56 -7.50 -10.28 -15.21
CA MET A 56 -8.58 -10.02 -16.17
C MET A 56 -9.57 -8.98 -15.57
N PRO A 57 -9.99 -7.97 -16.32
CA PRO A 57 -11.07 -7.08 -15.89
C PRO A 57 -12.39 -7.86 -15.80
N ASN A 58 -13.09 -7.72 -14.69
CA ASN A 58 -14.47 -8.14 -14.57
C ASN A 58 -15.39 -7.16 -15.33
N ARG A 59 -16.65 -7.57 -15.58
CA ARG A 59 -17.64 -6.80 -16.33
C ARG A 59 -18.03 -5.44 -15.72
N THR A 60 -17.53 -5.12 -14.53
CA THR A 60 -17.77 -3.84 -13.82
C THR A 60 -16.51 -2.98 -13.70
N GLY A 61 -15.43 -3.30 -14.43
CA GLY A 61 -14.19 -2.51 -14.40
C GLY A 61 -13.31 -2.73 -13.16
N GLY A 62 -13.64 -3.70 -12.31
CA GLY A 62 -12.74 -4.18 -11.25
C GLY A 62 -11.91 -5.35 -11.75
N PHE A 63 -10.73 -5.60 -11.17
CA PHE A 63 -9.99 -6.82 -11.47
C PHE A 63 -10.76 -8.06 -10.96
N ILE A 64 -10.73 -9.17 -11.71
CA ILE A 64 -11.14 -10.47 -11.18
C ILE A 64 -10.26 -10.78 -9.98
N GLY A 65 -10.81 -10.66 -8.76
CA GLY A 65 -10.08 -10.93 -7.51
C GLY A 65 -9.72 -9.71 -6.66
N GLY A 66 -10.22 -8.51 -6.97
CA GLY A 66 -10.15 -7.39 -6.03
C GLY A 66 -10.94 -7.65 -4.74
N THR A 67 -10.42 -7.17 -3.60
CA THR A 67 -11.08 -7.28 -2.28
C THR A 67 -12.31 -6.37 -2.23
N ARG A 68 -13.47 -6.94 -1.92
CA ARG A 68 -14.70 -6.19 -1.65
C ARG A 68 -14.64 -5.60 -0.25
N MET A 69 -15.31 -4.48 -0.04
CA MET A 69 -15.36 -3.85 1.29
C MET A 69 -15.90 -4.80 2.38
N GLY A 70 -16.90 -5.62 2.06
CA GLY A 70 -17.43 -6.63 2.99
C GLY A 70 -16.50 -7.82 3.26
N GLU A 71 -15.35 -7.91 2.59
CA GLU A 71 -14.31 -8.92 2.88
C GLU A 71 -13.22 -8.37 3.83
N VAL A 72 -13.33 -7.11 4.28
CA VAL A 72 -12.49 -6.51 5.33
C VAL A 72 -13.18 -6.72 6.67
N SER A 73 -13.21 -7.97 7.15
CA SER A 73 -14.01 -8.39 8.30
C SER A 73 -13.50 -7.85 9.63
N ASP A 74 -12.21 -7.50 9.72
CA ASP A 74 -11.61 -6.97 10.96
C ASP A 74 -11.90 -5.47 11.14
N GLY A 75 -12.51 -4.86 10.11
CA GLY A 75 -12.97 -3.48 10.09
C GLY A 75 -12.00 -2.56 9.36
N THR A 76 -12.55 -1.64 8.56
CA THR A 76 -11.74 -0.69 7.76
C THR A 76 -10.88 0.25 8.59
N SER A 77 -11.29 0.54 9.82
CA SER A 77 -10.51 1.35 10.78
C SER A 77 -9.38 0.56 11.45
N ASN A 78 -9.34 -0.77 11.29
CA ASN A 78 -8.32 -1.65 11.86
C ASN A 78 -7.44 -2.31 10.77
N THR A 79 -7.57 -1.91 9.51
CA THR A 79 -6.78 -2.46 8.40
C THR A 79 -6.04 -1.34 7.69
N ILE A 80 -4.72 -1.50 7.57
CA ILE A 80 -3.82 -0.63 6.84
C ILE A 80 -4.05 -0.84 5.35
N LEU A 81 -4.20 0.28 4.64
CA LEU A 81 -4.29 0.35 3.19
C LEU A 81 -2.97 0.81 2.58
N THR A 82 -2.36 1.85 3.15
CA THR A 82 -1.12 2.45 2.65
C THR A 82 -0.09 2.66 3.75
N VAL A 83 1.18 2.64 3.36
CA VAL A 83 2.34 2.83 4.24
C VAL A 83 3.31 3.81 3.61
N GLU A 84 4.09 4.53 4.44
CA GLU A 84 5.29 5.18 3.94
C GLU A 84 6.33 4.12 3.52
N CYS A 85 6.82 4.24 2.29
CA CYS A 85 7.75 3.30 1.68
C CYS A 85 8.99 4.02 1.11
N LYS A 86 9.97 3.22 0.65
CA LYS A 86 11.10 3.73 -0.14
C LYS A 86 10.58 4.41 -1.41
N PRO A 87 11.30 5.38 -2.00
CA PRO A 87 10.91 5.97 -3.27
C PRO A 87 10.67 4.93 -4.36
N VAL A 88 9.52 4.99 -5.02
CA VAL A 88 9.12 4.13 -6.14
C VAL A 88 8.40 4.94 -7.21
N CYS A 89 8.40 4.46 -8.45
CA CYS A 89 7.67 5.13 -9.54
C CYS A 89 6.17 5.06 -9.25
N TRP A 90 5.50 6.22 -9.19
CA TRP A 90 4.09 6.31 -8.77
C TRP A 90 3.09 5.61 -9.72
N MET A 91 3.51 5.33 -10.97
CA MET A 91 2.68 4.64 -11.95
C MET A 91 2.99 3.14 -12.06
N ASP A 92 4.11 2.68 -11.50
CA ASP A 92 4.55 1.29 -11.62
C ASP A 92 4.18 0.49 -10.35
N PRO A 93 3.14 -0.35 -10.40
CA PRO A 93 2.69 -1.13 -9.25
C PRO A 93 3.69 -2.21 -8.83
N SER A 94 4.73 -2.51 -9.64
CA SER A 94 5.75 -3.48 -9.25
C SER A 94 6.66 -3.00 -8.11
N GLY A 95 6.64 -1.70 -7.83
CA GLY A 95 7.37 -1.10 -6.71
C GLY A 95 6.64 -1.14 -5.38
N ASP A 96 5.34 -1.46 -5.34
CA ASP A 96 4.55 -1.43 -4.11
C ASP A 96 5.12 -2.41 -3.05
N PRO A 97 5.14 -2.01 -1.75
CA PRO A 97 5.67 -2.85 -0.69
C PRO A 97 4.85 -4.12 -0.51
N THR A 98 5.52 -5.27 -0.46
CA THR A 98 4.87 -6.56 -0.24
C THR A 98 4.63 -6.84 1.25
N TRP A 99 3.62 -7.63 1.58
CA TRP A 99 3.36 -8.08 2.96
C TRP A 99 4.59 -8.74 3.58
N GLU A 100 5.34 -9.54 2.82
CA GLU A 100 6.58 -10.17 3.27
C GLU A 100 7.67 -9.16 3.66
N GLU A 101 7.81 -8.07 2.90
CA GLU A 101 8.74 -6.99 3.21
C GLU A 101 8.33 -6.21 4.47
N VAL A 102 7.02 -6.04 4.69
CA VAL A 102 6.52 -5.16 5.75
C VAL A 102 6.12 -5.90 7.04
N LYS A 103 5.78 -7.18 7.04
CA LYS A 103 5.22 -7.90 8.23
C LYS A 103 6.11 -7.91 9.48
N LYS A 104 7.39 -7.59 9.34
CA LYS A 104 8.34 -7.55 10.46
C LYS A 104 8.46 -6.18 11.10
N ARG A 105 8.19 -5.11 10.36
CA ARG A 105 8.31 -3.72 10.81
C ARG A 105 7.76 -2.75 9.76
N PRO A 106 7.41 -1.52 10.15
CA PRO A 106 7.17 -0.44 9.20
C PRO A 106 8.28 -0.32 8.12
N PRO A 107 7.93 -0.05 6.85
CA PRO A 107 8.89 -0.06 5.75
C PRO A 107 9.87 1.12 5.82
N VAL A 108 9.37 2.30 6.19
CA VAL A 108 10.15 3.50 6.41
C VAL A 108 9.74 4.14 7.73
N SER A 109 10.74 4.58 8.47
CA SER A 109 10.56 5.35 9.70
C SER A 109 11.32 6.66 9.63
N ARG A 110 10.72 7.70 10.24
CA ARG A 110 11.32 9.01 10.37
C ARG A 110 11.15 9.46 11.81
N ASN A 111 12.27 9.60 12.50
CA ASN A 111 12.32 9.88 13.94
C ASN A 111 11.57 8.82 14.79
N GLY A 112 11.62 7.56 14.37
CA GLY A 112 10.99 6.44 15.09
C GLY A 112 9.48 6.34 14.91
N MET A 113 8.91 7.07 13.94
CA MET A 113 7.49 7.07 13.60
C MET A 113 7.29 6.96 12.10
N THR A 114 6.14 6.41 11.70
CA THR A 114 5.70 6.34 10.31
C THR A 114 4.23 6.71 10.19
N LYS A 115 3.83 7.27 9.05
CA LYS A 115 2.41 7.46 8.71
C LYS A 115 1.85 6.23 8.01
N ILE A 116 0.64 5.86 8.39
CA ILE A 116 -0.14 4.80 7.75
C ILE A 116 -1.50 5.37 7.32
N GLY A 117 -1.98 4.95 6.16
CA GLY A 117 -3.36 5.19 5.74
C GLY A 117 -4.19 3.97 6.05
N MET A 118 -5.27 4.17 6.79
CA MET A 118 -6.25 3.13 7.13
C MET A 118 -7.25 2.96 5.99
N ALA A 119 -7.90 1.80 5.91
CA ALA A 119 -8.86 1.51 4.85
C ALA A 119 -10.16 2.32 4.95
N ASP A 120 -10.43 2.95 6.10
CA ASP A 120 -11.51 3.93 6.28
C ASP A 120 -11.16 5.34 5.78
N GLY A 121 -9.93 5.54 5.28
CA GLY A 121 -9.42 6.82 4.78
C GLY A 121 -8.80 7.72 5.85
N SER A 122 -8.77 7.30 7.12
CA SER A 122 -8.03 8.01 8.17
C SER A 122 -6.52 7.81 8.02
N VAL A 123 -5.75 8.76 8.54
CA VAL A 123 -4.30 8.68 8.61
C VAL A 123 -3.89 8.61 10.07
N GLN A 124 -3.02 7.65 10.40
CA GLN A 124 -2.49 7.46 11.74
C GLN A 124 -0.97 7.58 11.72
N VAL A 125 -0.39 7.95 12.85
CA VAL A 125 1.06 7.88 13.08
C VAL A 125 1.31 6.75 14.07
N ILE A 126 2.23 5.86 13.73
CA ILE A 126 2.64 4.76 14.60
C ILE A 126 4.12 4.82 14.87
N ARG A 127 4.53 4.36 16.05
CA ARG A 127 5.94 4.21 16.40
C ARG A 127 6.49 2.92 15.82
N ASP A 128 7.79 2.91 15.51
CA ASP A 128 8.50 1.69 15.10
C ASP A 128 8.52 0.63 16.21
N SER A 129 8.36 1.07 17.46
CA SER A 129 8.30 0.21 18.63
C SER A 129 6.94 -0.46 18.83
N ILE A 130 6.01 -0.33 17.86
CA ILE A 130 4.73 -1.05 17.87
C ILE A 130 4.99 -2.55 18.03
N ASP A 131 4.14 -3.21 18.81
CA ASP A 131 4.21 -4.66 18.94
C ASP A 131 4.07 -5.33 17.57
N GLN A 132 4.94 -6.31 17.28
CA GLN A 132 5.00 -6.92 15.96
C GLN A 132 3.71 -7.67 15.62
N ASN A 133 3.00 -8.24 16.60
CA ASN A 133 1.75 -8.92 16.34
C ASN A 133 0.65 -7.91 16.05
N ILE A 134 0.55 -6.82 16.81
CA ILE A 134 -0.35 -5.70 16.50
C ILE A 134 -0.11 -5.21 15.06
N TRP A 135 1.15 -4.97 14.70
CA TRP A 135 1.51 -4.53 13.35
C TRP A 135 1.08 -5.51 12.25
N LYS A 136 1.27 -6.82 12.46
CA LYS A 136 0.83 -7.84 11.50
C LYS A 136 -0.70 -7.86 11.35
N CYS A 137 -1.41 -7.79 12.48
CA CYS A 137 -2.88 -7.81 12.45
C CYS A 137 -3.43 -6.63 11.66
N LEU A 138 -2.82 -5.45 11.82
CA LEU A 138 -3.19 -4.26 11.05
C LEU A 138 -2.96 -4.41 9.53
N LEU A 139 -2.08 -5.31 9.07
CA LEU A 139 -1.82 -5.49 7.63
C LEU A 139 -2.79 -6.45 6.94
N GLU A 140 -3.47 -7.30 7.71
CA GLU A 140 -4.39 -8.30 7.21
C GLU A 140 -5.84 -7.81 7.35
N ARG A 141 -6.69 -8.19 6.40
CA ARG A 141 -8.08 -7.71 6.34
C ARG A 141 -9.07 -8.58 7.12
N ASN A 142 -8.68 -9.81 7.45
CA ASN A 142 -9.57 -10.88 7.91
C ASN A 142 -8.88 -11.97 8.75
N ASP A 143 -7.91 -11.63 9.59
CA ASP A 143 -7.27 -12.57 10.52
C ASP A 143 -8.12 -12.85 11.77
N GLY A 144 -9.07 -11.97 12.09
CA GLY A 144 -9.97 -12.10 13.24
C GLY A 144 -9.29 -11.88 14.59
N GLU A 145 -8.06 -11.38 14.61
CA GLU A 145 -7.30 -11.14 15.84
C GLU A 145 -7.66 -9.78 16.45
N PRO A 146 -7.94 -9.72 17.75
CA PRO A 146 -8.30 -8.46 18.40
C PRO A 146 -7.08 -7.54 18.49
N VAL A 147 -7.22 -6.32 17.96
CA VAL A 147 -6.17 -5.29 18.03
C VAL A 147 -6.59 -4.16 18.96
N SER A 148 -5.74 -3.82 19.92
CA SER A 148 -5.83 -2.57 20.68
C SER A 148 -4.68 -1.67 20.24
N VAL A 149 -4.96 -0.78 19.29
CA VAL A 149 -3.92 0.04 18.68
C VAL A 149 -3.62 1.25 19.57
N PRO A 150 -2.37 1.45 20.03
CA PRO A 150 -1.97 2.67 20.71
C PRO A 150 -1.67 3.73 19.64
N PHE A 151 -2.72 4.33 19.07
CA PHE A 151 -2.53 5.52 18.24
C PHE A 151 -2.08 6.68 19.14
N ASP A 152 -1.00 7.37 18.74
CA ASP A 152 -0.51 8.59 19.40
C ASP A 152 -1.37 9.81 19.04
#